data_AF-A0A3P9AAG3-F1
#
_entry.id   AF-A0A3P9AAG3-F1
#
_cell.length_a   1.000
_cell.length_b   1.000
_cell.length_c   1.000
_cell.angle_alpha   90.00
_cell.angle_beta   90.00
_cell.angle_gamma   90.00
#
_symmetry.space_group_name_H-M   'P 1'
#
loop_
_entity.id
_entity.type
_entity.pdbx_description
1 polymer ?
#
loop_
_entity_poly.entity_id
_entity_poly.type
_entity_poly.pdbx_seq_one_letter_code
_entity_poly.pdbx_strand_id
1 'polypeptide(L)'
;MSEYFSLSDCDVIGFDLDHTLCRYHLKETSRLIYDSFTRYLVEHRDYDKDLLALTPATWDFCFKGLVVDLEDGNLVKLAEDGTVLRATHGTTNLSTEEIIKHYSPNREWKHFNSLNTSFTRSTQYYFYDNYFDLPGALLCGSVVDMLPFIKCCFCQQRGSEVNSDFWKDIVAAIDHNYNTSAFKEDAGWYFPSVKRDPGRYLQPCSDSVKAWLRSMKSAGKVLLLITSSHSDYCRLICDHILGKDWEELFDVIITNALKPGFFSLVPQQRPFKTLVNDVEESEGLPSLDKPGWYSQGNWPHLHELLKTMTGKPEPKVVYFGDSMRSDMFPASTFGKWETVMIVEEMEGEGVQWSDAAKTNEAHVEPQEKKGKFEDQGMKAPSAPSEQWGSYFVDAHKTDGDDEESQKLTWCCHSIHKYSTMAIPSVESIADLPLDYKFPRFSPNKPCTTGYYPRPPDSLLRKCQSQLS
;
A
#
# COMPACT_ATOMS: atom_id res chain seq x y z
N MET A 1 -3.63 12.92 24.70
CA MET A 1 -4.57 12.21 23.81
C MET A 1 -5.32 11.17 24.61
N SER A 2 -6.57 10.86 24.23
CA SER A 2 -7.36 9.79 24.87
C SER A 2 -6.60 8.46 24.78
N GLU A 3 -6.80 7.55 25.74
CA GLU A 3 -6.19 6.20 25.68
C GLU A 3 -6.81 5.30 24.61
N TYR A 4 -8.01 5.66 24.15
CA TYR A 4 -8.83 4.90 23.21
C TYR A 4 -9.28 5.75 22.04
N PHE A 5 -9.43 5.14 20.89
CA PHE A 5 -10.05 5.68 19.68
C PHE A 5 -11.47 5.12 19.54
N SER A 6 -12.39 5.94 19.04
CA SER A 6 -13.79 5.58 18.79
C SER A 6 -14.31 6.36 17.58
N LEU A 7 -15.05 5.68 16.70
CA LEU A 7 -15.65 6.32 15.51
C LEU A 7 -16.77 7.29 15.89
N SER A 8 -17.41 7.10 17.05
CA SER A 8 -18.41 8.01 17.60
C SER A 8 -17.87 9.41 17.79
N ASP A 9 -16.57 9.54 18.07
CA ASP A 9 -15.91 10.80 18.38
C ASP A 9 -15.51 11.60 17.13
N CYS A 10 -15.56 10.96 15.96
CA CYS A 10 -15.26 11.57 14.66
C CYS A 10 -16.54 12.15 14.03
N ASP A 11 -16.42 13.28 13.37
CA ASP A 11 -17.50 13.93 12.62
C ASP A 11 -17.51 13.47 11.15
N VAL A 12 -16.32 13.17 10.65
CA VAL A 12 -16.05 12.82 9.26
C VAL A 12 -15.23 11.53 9.22
N ILE A 13 -15.61 10.61 8.33
CA ILE A 13 -14.96 9.32 8.15
C ILE A 13 -14.62 9.19 6.67
N GLY A 14 -13.32 9.19 6.36
CA GLY A 14 -12.83 9.06 4.99
C GLY A 14 -12.15 7.72 4.74
N PHE A 15 -12.24 7.26 3.51
CA PHE A 15 -11.65 6.01 3.06
C PHE A 15 -10.82 6.22 1.80
N ASP A 16 -9.65 5.59 1.71
CA ASP A 16 -9.13 5.18 0.41
C ASP A 16 -9.98 4.06 -0.20
N LEU A 17 -9.88 3.90 -1.52
CA LEU A 17 -10.57 2.85 -2.24
C LEU A 17 -9.72 1.58 -2.30
N ASP A 18 -8.66 1.63 -3.09
CA ASP A 18 -7.87 0.48 -3.46
C ASP A 18 -7.06 -0.04 -2.27
N HIS A 19 -7.06 -1.36 -2.04
CA HIS A 19 -6.43 -2.02 -0.89
C HIS A 19 -6.93 -1.56 0.50
N THR A 20 -7.98 -0.72 0.54
CA THR A 20 -8.61 -0.24 1.77
C THR A 20 -10.07 -0.68 1.87
N LEU A 21 -10.97 -0.12 1.06
CA LEU A 21 -12.34 -0.62 0.92
C LEU A 21 -12.40 -1.80 -0.05
N CYS A 22 -11.68 -1.68 -1.17
CA CYS A 22 -11.55 -2.75 -2.16
C CYS A 22 -10.33 -3.61 -1.85
N ARG A 23 -10.57 -4.80 -1.30
CA ARG A 23 -9.53 -5.83 -1.25
C ARG A 23 -9.35 -6.47 -2.62
N TYR A 24 -8.12 -6.83 -2.93
CA TYR A 24 -7.77 -7.51 -4.17
C TYR A 24 -7.42 -8.98 -3.90
N HIS A 25 -7.66 -9.87 -4.86
CA HIS A 25 -7.13 -11.23 -4.81
C HIS A 25 -5.63 -11.19 -5.10
N LEU A 26 -4.81 -10.93 -4.07
CA LEU A 26 -3.38 -10.59 -4.20
C LEU A 26 -2.60 -11.58 -5.07
N LYS A 27 -2.86 -12.89 -5.00
CA LYS A 27 -2.19 -13.87 -5.88
C LYS A 27 -2.47 -13.62 -7.37
N GLU A 28 -3.73 -13.37 -7.73
CA GLU A 28 -4.14 -13.15 -9.12
C GLU A 28 -3.71 -11.78 -9.62
N THR A 29 -3.86 -10.75 -8.78
CA THR A 29 -3.47 -9.38 -9.12
C THR A 29 -1.95 -9.25 -9.24
N SER A 30 -1.16 -9.84 -8.34
CA SER A 30 0.30 -9.81 -8.45
C SER A 30 0.83 -10.50 -9.69
N ARG A 31 0.24 -11.64 -10.10
CA ARG A 31 0.55 -12.29 -11.38
C ARG A 31 0.25 -11.39 -12.56
N LEU A 32 -0.94 -10.79 -12.59
CA LEU A 32 -1.34 -9.88 -13.66
C LEU A 32 -0.36 -8.70 -13.77
N ILE A 33 0.01 -8.09 -12.65
CA ILE A 33 0.94 -6.94 -12.62
C ILE A 33 2.32 -7.37 -13.14
N TYR A 34 2.88 -8.46 -12.62
CA TYR A 34 4.20 -8.94 -13.04
C TYR A 34 4.22 -9.27 -14.54
N ASP A 35 3.23 -10.02 -15.03
CA ASP A 35 3.10 -10.38 -16.43
C ASP A 35 3.01 -9.12 -17.30
N SER A 36 2.23 -8.13 -16.86
CA SER A 36 2.03 -6.88 -17.58
C SER A 36 3.31 -6.05 -17.69
N PHE A 37 4.09 -5.95 -16.61
CA PHE A 37 5.36 -5.22 -16.62
C PHE A 37 6.42 -5.95 -17.44
N THR A 38 6.52 -7.26 -17.24
CA THR A 38 7.53 -8.09 -17.91
C THR A 38 7.29 -8.16 -19.41
N ARG A 39 6.03 -8.30 -19.85
CA ARG A 39 5.69 -8.22 -21.28
C ARG A 39 6.12 -6.91 -21.89
N TYR A 40 5.90 -5.78 -21.21
CA TYR A 40 6.38 -4.49 -21.69
C TYR A 40 7.90 -4.47 -21.89
N LEU A 41 8.67 -4.97 -20.92
CA LEU A 41 10.13 -5.04 -21.03
C LEU A 41 10.58 -5.92 -22.21
N VAL A 42 9.97 -7.09 -22.37
CA VAL A 42 10.32 -8.05 -23.44
C VAL A 42 9.91 -7.51 -24.81
N GLU A 43 8.70 -6.97 -24.95
CA GLU A 43 8.12 -6.59 -26.24
C GLU A 43 8.56 -5.19 -26.70
N HIS A 44 8.92 -4.29 -25.78
CA HIS A 44 9.19 -2.87 -26.10
C HIS A 44 10.55 -2.36 -25.64
N ARG A 45 11.34 -3.18 -24.93
CA ARG A 45 12.68 -2.81 -24.45
C ARG A 45 13.73 -3.90 -24.71
N ASP A 46 13.38 -4.94 -25.46
CA ASP A 46 14.28 -6.02 -25.88
C ASP A 46 14.94 -6.79 -24.72
N TYR A 47 14.28 -6.85 -23.55
CA TYR A 47 14.72 -7.71 -22.45
C TYR A 47 14.52 -9.20 -22.78
N ASP A 48 15.30 -10.06 -22.13
CA ASP A 48 15.23 -11.50 -22.37
C ASP A 48 13.87 -12.08 -21.93
N LYS A 49 13.35 -13.02 -22.72
CA LYS A 49 12.10 -13.74 -22.46
C LYS A 49 12.18 -14.60 -21.21
N ASP A 50 13.38 -14.92 -20.74
CA ASP A 50 13.58 -15.64 -19.48
C ASP A 50 12.96 -14.92 -18.27
N LEU A 51 12.73 -13.60 -18.34
CA LEU A 51 11.96 -12.87 -17.31
C LEU A 51 10.52 -13.39 -17.15
N LEU A 52 9.94 -13.99 -18.19
CA LEU A 52 8.58 -14.56 -18.13
C LEU A 52 8.54 -15.92 -17.41
N ALA A 53 9.70 -16.53 -17.15
CA ALA A 53 9.81 -17.85 -16.55
C ALA A 53 9.84 -17.79 -15.01
N LEU A 54 8.67 -17.59 -14.39
CA LEU A 54 8.54 -17.62 -12.94
C LEU A 54 8.26 -19.02 -12.40
N THR A 55 8.87 -19.34 -11.25
CA THR A 55 8.48 -20.50 -10.44
C THR A 55 7.61 -20.06 -9.26
N PRO A 56 6.79 -20.96 -8.68
CA PRO A 56 6.04 -20.63 -7.47
C PRO A 56 6.90 -20.11 -6.30
N ALA A 57 8.12 -20.64 -6.15
CA ALA A 57 9.06 -20.23 -5.11
C ALA A 57 9.55 -18.79 -5.29
N THR A 58 9.65 -18.32 -6.54
CA THR A 58 10.09 -16.96 -6.87
C THR A 58 9.16 -15.90 -6.28
N TRP A 59 7.88 -16.23 -6.08
CA TRP A 59 6.90 -15.30 -5.50
C TRP A 59 7.10 -15.00 -4.01
N ASP A 60 7.87 -15.81 -3.27
CA ASP A 60 8.24 -15.50 -1.88
C ASP A 60 9.08 -14.21 -1.78
N PHE A 61 9.73 -13.81 -2.88
CA PHE A 61 10.48 -12.57 -2.97
C PHE A 61 9.59 -11.32 -2.97
N CYS A 62 8.34 -11.42 -3.43
CA CYS A 62 7.39 -10.30 -3.48
C CYS A 62 6.90 -9.94 -2.07
N PHE A 63 7.60 -9.02 -1.42
CA PHE A 63 7.38 -8.66 -0.03
C PHE A 63 7.21 -7.15 0.15
N LYS A 64 6.11 -6.70 0.76
CA LYS A 64 5.84 -5.28 0.98
C LYS A 64 6.83 -4.70 1.99
N GLY A 65 7.28 -3.47 1.75
CA GLY A 65 8.19 -2.77 2.66
C GLY A 65 9.67 -2.86 2.30
N LEU A 66 10.01 -3.39 1.12
CA LEU A 66 11.38 -3.40 0.59
C LEU A 66 11.73 -2.07 -0.07
N VAL A 67 13.01 -1.71 0.01
CA VAL A 67 13.58 -0.58 -0.71
C VAL A 67 14.55 -1.12 -1.77
N VAL A 68 14.37 -0.74 -3.03
CA VAL A 68 15.39 -0.95 -4.06
C VAL A 68 16.37 0.21 -4.00
N ASP A 69 17.63 -0.11 -3.74
CA ASP A 69 18.76 0.79 -3.93
C ASP A 69 19.16 0.75 -5.41
N LEU A 70 18.81 1.81 -6.14
CA LEU A 70 19.01 1.88 -7.59
C LEU A 70 20.47 2.12 -7.97
N GLU A 71 21.29 2.57 -7.02
CA GLU A 71 22.72 2.81 -7.26
C GLU A 71 23.48 1.49 -7.26
N ASP A 72 23.17 0.60 -6.33
CA ASP A 72 23.89 -0.65 -6.11
C ASP A 72 23.18 -1.88 -6.70
N GLY A 73 21.90 -1.76 -7.10
CA GLY A 73 21.08 -2.90 -7.56
C GLY A 73 20.67 -3.83 -6.42
N ASN A 74 20.66 -3.33 -5.20
CA ASN A 74 20.32 -4.11 -4.00
C ASN A 74 18.87 -3.88 -3.59
N LEU A 75 18.24 -4.89 -2.99
CA LEU A 75 17.00 -4.71 -2.26
C LEU A 75 17.28 -4.83 -0.77
N VAL A 76 16.81 -3.87 0.02
CA VAL A 76 17.09 -3.80 1.45
C VAL A 76 15.80 -3.77 2.27
N LYS A 77 15.84 -4.49 3.39
CA LYS A 77 14.85 -4.44 4.46
C LYS A 77 15.46 -3.74 5.66
N LEU A 78 14.79 -2.70 6.16
CA LEU A 78 15.35 -1.78 7.15
C LEU A 78 14.69 -1.92 8.52
N ALA A 79 15.48 -1.74 9.57
CA ALA A 79 15.01 -1.51 10.93
C ALA A 79 14.57 -0.06 11.14
N GLU A 80 13.94 0.21 12.28
CA GLU A 80 13.46 1.55 12.66
C GLU A 80 14.55 2.63 12.74
N ASP A 81 15.80 2.24 12.91
CA ASP A 81 16.98 3.11 13.01
C ASP A 81 17.80 3.21 11.71
N GLY A 82 17.34 2.55 10.63
CA GLY A 82 18.04 2.52 9.34
C GLY A 82 19.07 1.41 9.18
N THR A 83 19.21 0.53 10.18
CA THR A 83 20.01 -0.69 10.07
C THR A 83 19.45 -1.60 8.97
N VAL A 84 20.30 -2.07 8.06
CA VAL A 84 19.97 -3.11 7.08
C VAL A 84 19.84 -4.46 7.81
N LEU A 85 18.59 -4.93 7.92
CA LEU A 85 18.25 -6.22 8.53
C LEU A 85 18.53 -7.38 7.57
N ARG A 86 18.11 -7.22 6.32
CA ARG A 86 18.32 -8.18 5.22
C ARG A 86 18.58 -7.40 3.94
N ALA A 87 19.38 -7.99 3.05
CA ALA A 87 19.60 -7.44 1.73
C ALA A 87 19.80 -8.54 0.69
N THR A 88 19.44 -8.24 -0.55
CA THR A 88 19.82 -9.03 -1.73
C THR A 88 20.56 -8.15 -2.73
N HIS A 89 21.41 -8.77 -3.54
CA HIS A 89 21.83 -8.21 -4.83
C HIS A 89 21.10 -8.99 -5.92
N GLY A 90 20.29 -8.29 -6.71
CA GLY A 90 19.27 -8.96 -7.52
C GLY A 90 18.34 -9.79 -6.64
N THR A 91 18.13 -11.06 -6.98
CA THR A 91 17.35 -11.99 -6.13
C THR A 91 18.19 -12.78 -5.13
N THR A 92 19.52 -12.63 -5.16
CA THR A 92 20.45 -13.41 -4.33
C THR A 92 20.68 -12.75 -2.97
N ASN A 93 20.47 -13.49 -1.87
CA ASN A 93 20.70 -13.01 -0.50
C ASN A 93 22.16 -12.64 -0.27
N LEU A 94 22.39 -11.49 0.35
CA LEU A 94 23.68 -11.13 0.92
C LEU A 94 23.83 -11.77 2.31
N SER A 95 24.99 -12.38 2.55
CA SER A 95 25.40 -12.84 3.88
C SER A 95 25.59 -11.67 4.85
N THR A 96 25.63 -11.97 6.14
CA THR A 96 25.93 -10.98 7.19
C THR A 96 27.26 -10.28 6.92
N GLU A 97 28.27 -11.03 6.51
CA GLU A 97 29.60 -10.53 6.21
C GLU A 97 29.59 -9.59 4.99
N GLU A 98 28.81 -9.91 3.97
CA GLU A 98 28.63 -9.05 2.79
C GLU A 98 27.87 -7.76 3.14
N ILE A 99 26.83 -7.85 3.96
CA ILE A 99 26.08 -6.68 4.44
C ILE A 99 26.99 -5.75 5.25
N ILE A 100 27.77 -6.28 6.20
CA ILE A 100 28.71 -5.50 7.01
C ILE A 100 29.80 -4.86 6.14
N LYS A 101 30.31 -5.61 5.16
CA LYS A 101 31.31 -5.12 4.22
C LYS A 101 30.77 -3.98 3.35
N HIS A 102 29.51 -4.06 2.91
CA HIS A 102 28.89 -3.06 2.03
C HIS A 102 28.35 -1.84 2.77
N TYR A 103 27.64 -2.03 3.88
CA TYR A 103 26.92 -0.99 4.63
C TYR A 103 27.64 -0.53 5.90
N SER A 104 28.93 -0.83 6.04
CA SER A 104 29.76 -0.59 7.23
C SER A 104 29.39 -1.49 8.43
N PRO A 105 30.22 -1.53 9.50
CA PRO A 105 29.95 -2.32 10.70
C PRO A 105 28.58 -2.07 11.36
N ASN A 106 28.06 -0.84 11.24
CA ASN A 106 26.74 -0.48 11.79
C ASN A 106 25.58 -0.85 10.85
N ARG A 107 25.86 -1.38 9.66
CA ARG A 107 24.89 -1.71 8.61
C ARG A 107 23.95 -0.56 8.27
N GLU A 108 24.43 0.68 8.35
CA GLU A 108 23.61 1.86 8.13
C GLU A 108 23.36 2.06 6.63
N TRP A 109 22.09 2.15 6.25
CA TRP A 109 21.75 2.51 4.87
C TRP A 109 21.84 4.03 4.67
N LYS A 110 22.76 4.47 3.81
CA LYS A 110 23.11 5.88 3.59
C LYS A 110 21.93 6.82 3.27
N HIS A 111 20.86 6.29 2.66
CA HIS A 111 19.69 7.05 2.25
C HIS A 111 18.54 7.03 3.26
N PHE A 112 18.72 6.38 4.42
CA PHE A 112 17.67 6.19 5.41
C PHE A 112 17.05 7.50 5.89
N ASN A 113 17.87 8.52 6.14
CA ASN A 113 17.38 9.83 6.59
C ASN A 113 16.42 10.47 5.56
N SER A 114 16.70 10.30 4.27
CA SER A 114 15.81 10.78 3.20
C SER A 114 14.48 10.02 3.23
N LEU A 115 14.55 8.68 3.27
CA LEU A 115 13.37 7.82 3.30
C LEU A 115 12.46 8.11 4.50
N ASN A 116 13.06 8.25 5.69
CA ASN A 116 12.36 8.39 6.96
C ASN A 116 11.69 9.77 7.16
N THR A 117 12.11 10.81 6.42
CA THR A 117 11.66 12.18 6.64
C THR A 117 10.77 12.72 5.53
N SER A 118 11.09 12.44 4.27
CA SER A 118 10.40 13.09 3.16
C SER A 118 9.21 12.30 2.65
N PHE A 119 9.27 10.96 2.70
CA PHE A 119 8.33 10.08 1.98
C PHE A 119 8.13 10.52 0.50
N THR A 120 9.09 11.26 -0.08
CA THR A 120 9.04 11.76 -1.45
C THR A 120 9.72 10.80 -2.42
N ARG A 121 9.42 10.92 -3.71
CA ARG A 121 10.14 10.18 -4.75
C ARG A 121 11.63 10.52 -4.70
N SER A 122 12.48 9.50 -4.83
CA SER A 122 13.93 9.61 -4.91
C SER A 122 14.42 9.12 -6.25
N THR A 123 15.53 9.67 -6.74
CA THR A 123 16.25 9.15 -7.91
C THR A 123 17.23 8.04 -7.54
N GLN A 124 17.54 7.88 -6.25
CA GLN A 124 18.53 6.92 -5.76
C GLN A 124 17.89 5.61 -5.29
N TYR A 125 16.60 5.63 -4.95
CA TYR A 125 15.91 4.45 -4.42
C TYR A 125 14.42 4.47 -4.69
N TYR A 126 13.80 3.30 -4.65
CA TYR A 126 12.35 3.13 -4.71
C TYR A 126 11.83 2.29 -3.52
N PHE A 127 10.76 2.73 -2.88
CA PHE A 127 10.15 2.02 -1.76
C PHE A 127 8.82 1.39 -2.19
N TYR A 128 8.71 0.07 -2.08
CA TYR A 128 7.50 -0.69 -2.42
C TYR A 128 6.57 -0.78 -1.22
N ASP A 129 5.66 0.19 -1.11
CA ASP A 129 4.80 0.39 0.06
C ASP A 129 3.34 -0.04 -0.14
N ASN A 130 2.98 -0.43 -1.35
CA ASN A 130 1.65 -0.81 -1.78
C ASN A 130 1.72 -2.02 -2.73
N TYR A 131 0.59 -2.62 -3.08
CA TYR A 131 0.54 -3.84 -3.89
C TYR A 131 0.44 -3.60 -5.42
N PHE A 132 0.19 -2.38 -5.88
CA PHE A 132 0.01 -2.08 -7.32
C PHE A 132 1.31 -2.16 -8.12
N ASP A 133 2.42 -1.90 -7.47
CA ASP A 133 3.75 -1.96 -8.06
C ASP A 133 4.63 -3.04 -7.42
N LEU A 134 4.19 -3.69 -6.33
CA LEU A 134 4.99 -4.65 -5.57
C LEU A 134 5.68 -5.73 -6.40
N PRO A 135 5.04 -6.37 -7.41
CA PRO A 135 5.73 -7.36 -8.24
C PRO A 135 6.90 -6.79 -9.05
N GLY A 136 6.93 -5.47 -9.23
CA GLY A 136 8.08 -4.73 -9.74
C GLY A 136 9.35 -4.92 -8.90
N ALA A 137 9.24 -5.17 -7.58
CA ALA A 137 10.39 -5.47 -6.73
C ALA A 137 11.12 -6.75 -7.18
N LEU A 138 10.35 -7.82 -7.42
CA LEU A 138 10.87 -9.06 -7.99
C LEU A 138 11.44 -8.83 -9.38
N LEU A 139 10.74 -8.07 -10.23
CA LEU A 139 11.21 -7.77 -11.58
C LEU A 139 12.54 -7.00 -11.57
N CYS A 140 12.71 -6.02 -10.67
CA CYS A 140 13.99 -5.34 -10.45
C CYS A 140 15.08 -6.34 -10.07
N GLY A 141 14.80 -7.24 -9.11
CA GLY A 141 15.74 -8.28 -8.70
C GLY A 141 16.17 -9.17 -9.88
N SER A 142 15.19 -9.67 -10.64
CA SER A 142 15.42 -10.54 -11.80
C SER A 142 16.20 -9.85 -12.92
N VAL A 143 15.93 -8.56 -13.17
CA VAL A 143 16.70 -7.78 -14.15
C VAL A 143 18.14 -7.62 -13.69
N VAL A 144 18.38 -7.31 -12.41
CA VAL A 144 19.73 -7.18 -11.86
C VAL A 144 20.52 -8.49 -11.98
N ASP A 145 19.88 -9.65 -11.73
CA ASP A 145 20.53 -10.96 -11.90
C ASP A 145 21.01 -11.23 -13.34
N MET A 146 20.32 -10.66 -14.34
CA MET A 146 20.68 -10.78 -15.76
C MET A 146 21.74 -9.78 -16.21
N LEU A 147 21.98 -8.71 -15.44
CA LEU A 147 23.03 -7.77 -15.74
C LEU A 147 24.40 -8.44 -15.44
N PRO A 148 25.36 -8.43 -16.39
CA PRO A 148 26.67 -8.98 -16.11
C PRO A 148 27.30 -8.24 -14.92
N PHE A 149 27.82 -8.98 -13.93
CA PHE A 149 28.40 -8.51 -12.66
C PHE A 149 29.35 -7.28 -12.78
N ILE A 150 30.01 -7.13 -13.93
CA ILE A 150 30.93 -6.02 -14.24
C ILE A 150 30.20 -4.68 -14.52
N LYS A 151 28.92 -4.70 -14.91
CA LYS A 151 28.13 -3.48 -15.20
C LYS A 151 27.55 -2.81 -13.95
N CYS A 152 27.29 -3.55 -12.86
CA CYS A 152 26.77 -2.96 -11.61
C CYS A 152 27.81 -2.11 -10.87
N CYS A 153 29.11 -2.40 -10.99
CA CYS A 153 30.14 -1.73 -10.19
C CYS A 153 30.92 -0.59 -10.89
N PHE A 154 30.72 -0.32 -12.19
CA PHE A 154 31.57 0.63 -12.93
C PHE A 154 30.80 1.52 -13.92
N CYS A 155 30.04 2.48 -13.40
CA CYS A 155 29.47 3.57 -14.22
C CYS A 155 30.35 4.84 -14.25
N GLN A 156 31.68 4.73 -14.17
CA GLN A 156 32.57 5.91 -14.28
C GLN A 156 33.68 5.85 -15.34
N GLN A 157 33.90 4.74 -16.04
CA GLN A 157 34.98 4.69 -17.05
C GLN A 157 34.63 3.77 -18.22
N ARG A 158 34.50 4.36 -19.42
CA ARG A 158 34.53 3.78 -20.78
C ARG A 158 33.21 3.27 -21.40
N GLY A 159 32.52 4.16 -22.10
CA GLY A 159 32.51 4.20 -23.57
C GLY A 159 31.90 3.06 -24.41
N SER A 160 31.25 2.06 -23.82
CA SER A 160 30.38 1.13 -24.57
C SER A 160 29.04 1.00 -23.86
N GLU A 161 28.07 1.77 -24.36
CA GLU A 161 26.77 2.05 -23.78
C GLU A 161 25.83 0.83 -23.85
N VAL A 162 25.75 0.10 -22.75
CA VAL A 162 24.47 -0.45 -22.27
C VAL A 162 24.41 -0.15 -20.78
N ASN A 163 24.23 1.14 -20.50
CA ASN A 163 23.67 1.65 -19.26
C ASN A 163 22.31 2.25 -19.64
N SER A 164 21.39 1.40 -20.10
CA SER A 164 19.97 1.75 -20.07
C SER A 164 19.56 1.59 -18.61
N ASP A 165 19.42 2.71 -17.94
CA ASP A 165 18.84 2.85 -16.61
C ASP A 165 17.60 1.94 -16.49
N PHE A 166 17.77 0.70 -16.00
CA PHE A 166 16.71 -0.32 -16.02
C PHE A 166 15.48 0.16 -15.27
N TRP A 167 15.70 1.04 -14.29
CA TRP A 167 14.64 1.70 -13.56
C TRP A 167 13.76 2.58 -14.45
N LYS A 168 14.32 3.29 -15.44
CA LYS A 168 13.50 4.01 -16.44
C LYS A 168 12.61 3.07 -17.24
N ASP A 169 13.08 1.86 -17.55
CA ASP A 169 12.28 0.88 -18.27
C ASP A 169 11.17 0.29 -17.37
N ILE A 170 11.47 0.02 -16.10
CA ILE A 170 10.48 -0.39 -15.09
C ILE A 170 9.42 0.71 -14.91
N VAL A 171 9.83 1.97 -14.76
CA VAL A 171 8.90 3.12 -14.67
C VAL A 171 8.06 3.23 -15.95
N ALA A 172 8.65 3.05 -17.13
CA ALA A 172 7.91 3.06 -18.38
C ALA A 172 6.90 1.89 -18.48
N ALA A 173 7.21 0.73 -17.90
CA ALA A 173 6.29 -0.40 -17.82
C ALA A 173 5.12 -0.14 -16.86
N ILE A 174 5.39 0.50 -15.72
CA ILE A 174 4.37 0.98 -14.77
C ILE A 174 3.47 2.00 -15.46
N ASP A 175 4.05 3.03 -16.08
CA ASP A 175 3.33 4.09 -16.79
C ASP A 175 2.50 3.52 -17.95
N HIS A 176 3.00 2.51 -18.68
CA HIS A 176 2.24 1.89 -19.76
C HIS A 176 0.93 1.24 -19.26
N ASN A 177 0.93 0.67 -18.05
CA ASN A 177 -0.23 0.00 -17.48
C ASN A 177 -1.16 0.93 -16.72
N TYR A 178 -0.65 2.03 -16.14
CA TYR A 178 -1.42 2.88 -15.23
C TYR A 178 -1.51 4.35 -15.63
N ASN A 179 -1.03 4.75 -16.82
CA ASN A 179 -1.20 6.12 -17.27
C ASN A 179 -2.69 6.52 -17.35
N THR A 180 -2.92 7.82 -17.39
CA THR A 180 -4.25 8.42 -17.31
C THR A 180 -5.22 8.00 -18.42
N SER A 181 -4.74 7.61 -19.60
CA SER A 181 -5.62 7.15 -20.68
C SER A 181 -5.81 5.64 -20.72
N ALA A 182 -4.95 4.87 -20.03
CA ALA A 182 -4.87 3.41 -20.16
C ALA A 182 -6.20 2.71 -19.85
N PHE A 183 -6.91 3.13 -18.81
CA PHE A 183 -8.23 2.56 -18.52
C PHE A 183 -9.21 2.89 -19.65
N LYS A 184 -9.39 4.15 -20.01
CA LYS A 184 -10.35 4.55 -21.06
C LYS A 184 -10.06 3.93 -22.43
N GLU A 185 -8.79 3.85 -22.81
CA GLU A 185 -8.32 3.35 -24.11
C GLU A 185 -8.21 1.82 -24.16
N ASP A 186 -8.40 1.14 -23.02
CA ASP A 186 -8.19 -0.31 -22.91
C ASP A 186 -6.75 -0.71 -23.29
N ALA A 187 -5.78 0.11 -22.88
CA ALA A 187 -4.37 -0.09 -23.18
C ALA A 187 -3.66 -0.95 -22.12
N GLY A 188 -2.50 -1.50 -22.49
CA GLY A 188 -1.73 -2.40 -21.65
C GLY A 188 -2.43 -3.74 -21.42
N TRP A 189 -2.13 -4.39 -20.29
CA TRP A 189 -2.70 -5.70 -19.96
C TRP A 189 -3.47 -5.72 -18.64
N TYR A 190 -3.15 -4.79 -17.72
CA TYR A 190 -3.79 -4.71 -16.42
C TYR A 190 -5.28 -4.36 -16.51
N PHE A 191 -5.61 -3.12 -16.92
CA PHE A 191 -7.00 -2.65 -16.95
C PHE A 191 -7.91 -3.47 -17.86
N PRO A 192 -7.50 -3.89 -19.08
CA PRO A 192 -8.34 -4.75 -19.92
C PRO A 192 -8.68 -6.09 -19.25
N SER A 193 -7.74 -6.65 -18.49
CA SER A 193 -7.96 -7.91 -17.77
C SER A 193 -8.92 -7.72 -16.60
N VAL A 194 -8.75 -6.66 -15.82
CA VAL A 194 -9.65 -6.33 -14.70
C VAL A 194 -11.07 -6.04 -15.20
N LYS A 195 -11.24 -5.25 -16.27
CA LYS A 195 -12.56 -4.97 -16.84
C LYS A 195 -13.28 -6.21 -17.35
N ARG A 196 -12.54 -7.13 -17.99
CA ARG A 196 -13.11 -8.35 -18.57
C ARG A 196 -13.63 -9.30 -17.50
N ASP A 197 -12.95 -9.37 -16.36
CA ASP A 197 -13.30 -10.29 -15.26
C ASP A 197 -12.98 -9.66 -13.89
N PRO A 198 -13.77 -8.67 -13.43
CA PRO A 198 -13.46 -7.97 -12.18
C PRO A 198 -13.43 -8.91 -10.98
N GLY A 199 -14.34 -9.89 -10.92
CA GLY A 199 -14.45 -10.83 -9.80
C GLY A 199 -13.25 -11.77 -9.64
N ARG A 200 -12.39 -11.90 -10.66
CA ARG A 200 -11.11 -12.61 -10.53
C ARG A 200 -10.07 -11.83 -9.73
N TYR A 201 -10.15 -10.49 -9.73
CA TYR A 201 -9.12 -9.61 -9.16
C TYR A 201 -9.60 -8.82 -7.96
N LEU A 202 -10.89 -8.49 -7.90
CA LEU A 202 -11.52 -7.66 -6.87
C LEU A 202 -12.34 -8.54 -5.93
N GLN A 203 -12.24 -8.29 -4.64
CA GLN A 203 -13.08 -8.93 -3.63
C GLN A 203 -14.27 -8.01 -3.34
N PRO A 204 -15.53 -8.49 -3.47
CA PRO A 204 -16.68 -7.71 -3.05
C PRO A 204 -16.59 -7.28 -1.59
N CYS A 205 -17.24 -6.20 -1.18
CA CYS A 205 -17.39 -5.93 0.24
C CYS A 205 -18.48 -6.82 0.83
N SER A 206 -18.27 -7.30 2.06
CA SER A 206 -19.30 -8.02 2.81
C SER A 206 -20.54 -7.15 3.04
N ASP A 207 -21.70 -7.78 3.23
CA ASP A 207 -22.94 -7.06 3.55
C ASP A 207 -22.83 -6.28 4.87
N SER A 208 -21.99 -6.75 5.81
CA SER A 208 -21.66 -6.03 7.03
C SER A 208 -21.00 -4.69 6.74
N VAL A 209 -20.01 -4.63 5.85
CA VAL A 209 -19.35 -3.37 5.45
C VAL A 209 -20.35 -2.41 4.79
N LYS A 210 -21.21 -2.91 3.90
CA LYS A 210 -22.25 -2.08 3.25
C LYS A 210 -23.25 -1.54 4.28
N ALA A 211 -23.68 -2.36 5.23
CA ALA A 211 -24.56 -1.95 6.31
C ALA A 211 -23.88 -0.93 7.25
N TRP A 212 -22.60 -1.15 7.54
CA TRP A 212 -21.78 -0.27 8.36
C TRP A 212 -21.65 1.13 7.75
N LEU A 213 -21.32 1.24 6.45
CA LEU A 213 -21.31 2.52 5.72
C LEU A 213 -22.66 3.24 5.81
N ARG A 214 -23.77 2.54 5.56
CA ARG A 214 -25.13 3.12 5.69
C ARG A 214 -25.44 3.56 7.12
N SER A 215 -24.99 2.81 8.12
CA SER A 215 -25.21 3.12 9.54
C SER A 215 -24.47 4.39 9.96
N MET A 216 -23.25 4.61 9.47
CA MET A 216 -22.47 5.82 9.75
C MET A 216 -23.16 7.06 9.16
N LYS A 217 -23.65 6.96 7.92
CA LYS A 217 -24.44 8.03 7.29
C LYS A 217 -25.73 8.31 8.06
N SER A 218 -26.45 7.27 8.47
CA SER A 218 -27.67 7.38 9.29
C SER A 218 -27.40 8.00 10.67
N ALA A 219 -26.21 7.80 11.23
CA ALA A 219 -25.75 8.41 12.47
C ALA A 219 -25.29 9.88 12.30
N GLY A 220 -25.45 10.47 11.11
CA GLY A 220 -25.10 11.85 10.82
C GLY A 220 -23.60 12.11 10.65
N LYS A 221 -22.81 11.06 10.36
CA LYS A 221 -21.39 11.20 9.99
C LYS A 221 -21.29 11.63 8.53
N VAL A 222 -20.32 12.49 8.21
CA VAL A 222 -19.97 12.80 6.82
C VAL A 222 -19.01 11.73 6.29
N LEU A 223 -19.36 11.10 5.17
CA LEU A 223 -18.55 10.04 4.57
C LEU A 223 -17.80 10.53 3.33
N LEU A 224 -16.49 10.24 3.28
CA LEU A 224 -15.61 10.61 2.17
C LEU A 224 -15.02 9.37 1.50
N LEU A 225 -14.94 9.38 0.18
CA LEU A 225 -14.09 8.49 -0.61
C LEU A 225 -12.99 9.31 -1.27
N ILE A 226 -11.73 8.99 -1.01
CA ILE A 226 -10.56 9.72 -1.54
C ILE A 226 -9.59 8.72 -2.17
N THR A 227 -9.65 8.58 -3.50
CA THR A 227 -8.82 7.65 -4.27
C THR A 227 -7.95 8.37 -5.30
N SER A 228 -6.76 7.83 -5.56
CA SER A 228 -5.92 8.28 -6.69
C SER A 228 -6.33 7.65 -8.03
N SER A 229 -7.28 6.71 -8.01
CA SER A 229 -7.89 6.14 -9.22
C SER A 229 -8.71 7.18 -9.98
N HIS A 230 -8.70 7.10 -11.30
CA HIS A 230 -9.57 7.91 -12.17
C HIS A 230 -11.05 7.52 -11.97
N SER A 231 -11.97 8.43 -12.33
CA SER A 231 -13.39 8.29 -11.96
C SER A 231 -14.08 7.10 -12.62
N ASP A 232 -13.67 6.76 -13.83
CA ASP A 232 -14.14 5.60 -14.59
C ASP A 232 -13.70 4.27 -13.95
N TYR A 233 -12.44 4.16 -13.52
CA TYR A 233 -11.95 2.98 -12.81
C TYR A 233 -12.55 2.86 -11.40
N CYS A 234 -12.65 3.99 -10.67
CA CYS A 234 -13.33 4.08 -9.38
C CYS A 234 -14.77 3.54 -9.48
N ARG A 235 -15.51 3.95 -10.51
CA ARG A 235 -16.87 3.48 -10.77
C ARG A 235 -16.92 1.97 -11.02
N LEU A 236 -16.03 1.42 -11.85
CA LEU A 236 -15.96 -0.02 -12.09
C LEU A 236 -15.73 -0.80 -10.79
N ILE A 237 -14.77 -0.36 -9.98
CA ILE A 237 -14.47 -1.00 -8.69
C ILE A 237 -15.69 -0.91 -7.77
N CYS A 238 -16.18 0.30 -7.49
CA CYS A 238 -17.24 0.51 -6.51
C CYS A 238 -18.55 -0.18 -6.91
N ASP A 239 -18.92 -0.14 -8.20
CA ASP A 239 -20.09 -0.87 -8.72
C ASP A 239 -19.96 -2.38 -8.43
N HIS A 240 -18.76 -2.93 -8.57
CA HIS A 240 -18.48 -4.34 -8.31
C HIS A 240 -18.49 -4.68 -6.80
N ILE A 241 -17.82 -3.87 -5.97
CA ILE A 241 -17.59 -4.21 -4.57
C ILE A 241 -18.72 -3.78 -3.63
N LEU A 242 -19.38 -2.66 -3.91
CA LEU A 242 -20.41 -2.07 -3.04
C LEU A 242 -21.81 -2.20 -3.64
N GLY A 243 -21.92 -2.28 -4.98
CA GLY A 243 -23.18 -2.35 -5.71
C GLY A 243 -23.51 -1.05 -6.45
N LYS A 244 -24.59 -1.04 -7.22
CA LYS A 244 -24.92 0.08 -8.14
C LYS A 244 -25.30 1.39 -7.46
N ASP A 245 -25.72 1.35 -6.19
CA ASP A 245 -26.12 2.49 -5.36
C ASP A 245 -24.94 3.06 -4.54
N TRP A 246 -23.70 2.64 -4.80
CA TRP A 246 -22.55 2.98 -3.96
C TRP A 246 -22.30 4.48 -3.81
N GLU A 247 -22.62 5.29 -4.83
CA GLU A 247 -22.44 6.75 -4.76
C GLU A 247 -23.23 7.35 -3.60
N GLU A 248 -24.39 6.77 -3.26
CA GLU A 248 -25.23 7.22 -2.16
C GLU A 248 -24.62 6.94 -0.78
N LEU A 249 -23.61 6.07 -0.70
CA LEU A 249 -22.90 5.76 0.54
C LEU A 249 -21.97 6.91 0.97
N PHE A 250 -21.53 7.76 0.04
CA PHE A 250 -20.58 8.83 0.32
C PHE A 250 -21.21 10.21 0.12
N ASP A 251 -20.77 11.20 0.89
CA ASP A 251 -21.20 12.60 0.72
C ASP A 251 -20.24 13.36 -0.19
N VAL A 252 -18.94 13.02 -0.14
CA VAL A 252 -17.92 13.58 -1.05
C VAL A 252 -17.08 12.45 -1.63
N ILE A 253 -16.97 12.43 -2.95
CA ILE A 253 -16.14 11.49 -3.70
C ILE A 253 -15.03 12.30 -4.38
N ILE A 254 -13.78 11.95 -4.13
CA ILE A 254 -12.61 12.59 -4.70
C ILE A 254 -11.80 11.53 -5.44
N THR A 255 -11.78 11.63 -6.77
CA THR A 255 -11.01 10.76 -7.66
C THR A 255 -9.77 11.48 -8.19
N ASN A 256 -8.79 10.74 -8.70
CA ASN A 256 -7.51 11.29 -9.13
C ASN A 256 -6.92 12.25 -8.08
N ALA A 257 -7.00 11.89 -6.80
CA ALA A 257 -6.58 12.75 -5.69
C ALA A 257 -5.08 13.09 -5.74
N LEU A 258 -4.27 12.27 -6.44
CA LEU A 258 -2.82 12.46 -6.57
C LEU A 258 -2.12 12.58 -5.22
N LYS A 259 -2.45 11.64 -4.32
CA LYS A 259 -1.82 11.50 -3.00
C LYS A 259 -0.31 11.22 -3.16
N PRO A 260 0.56 11.69 -2.24
CA PRO A 260 0.26 12.48 -1.03
C PRO A 260 -0.01 13.97 -1.31
N GLY A 261 0.09 14.43 -2.56
CA GLY A 261 -0.01 15.85 -2.89
C GLY A 261 -1.36 16.48 -2.58
N PHE A 262 -2.45 15.69 -2.52
CA PHE A 262 -3.72 16.12 -1.94
C PHE A 262 -3.57 16.75 -0.54
N PHE A 263 -2.71 16.15 0.29
CA PHE A 263 -2.49 16.60 1.66
C PHE A 263 -1.38 17.65 1.78
N SER A 264 -0.35 17.58 0.93
CA SER A 264 0.83 18.44 1.10
C SER A 264 0.80 19.73 0.28
N LEU A 265 -0.02 19.80 -0.79
CA LEU A 265 -0.06 20.95 -1.68
C LEU A 265 -1.21 21.91 -1.33
N VAL A 266 -1.03 23.18 -1.71
CA VAL A 266 -1.98 24.26 -1.44
C VAL A 266 -2.92 24.50 -2.63
N PRO A 267 -4.07 25.17 -2.43
CA PRO A 267 -5.07 25.41 -3.47
C PRO A 267 -4.56 25.88 -4.82
N GLN A 268 -3.58 26.79 -4.85
CA GLN A 268 -3.04 27.35 -6.10
C GLN A 268 -2.20 26.34 -6.90
N GLN A 269 -1.68 25.30 -6.24
CA GLN A 269 -0.90 24.24 -6.87
C GLN A 269 -1.76 23.06 -7.31
N ARG A 270 -2.87 22.82 -6.61
CA ARG A 270 -3.78 21.70 -6.89
C ARG A 270 -5.24 22.08 -6.59
N PRO A 271 -5.91 22.80 -7.51
CA PRO A 271 -7.32 23.12 -7.36
C PRO A 271 -8.16 21.85 -7.53
N PHE A 272 -9.36 21.87 -6.95
CA PHE A 272 -10.37 20.85 -7.26
C PHE A 272 -10.90 21.06 -8.67
N LYS A 273 -11.39 20.00 -9.29
CA LYS A 273 -12.10 20.06 -10.57
C LYS A 273 -13.40 19.30 -10.49
N THR A 274 -14.37 19.71 -11.29
CA THR A 274 -15.59 18.96 -11.60
C THR A 274 -15.35 17.99 -12.75
N LEU A 275 -16.23 17.01 -12.87
CA LEU A 275 -16.19 15.98 -13.91
C LEU A 275 -17.50 16.00 -14.69
N VAL A 276 -17.40 15.88 -16.02
CA VAL A 276 -18.54 15.65 -16.92
C VAL A 276 -18.24 14.43 -17.76
N ASN A 277 -19.03 13.35 -17.60
CA ASN A 277 -18.80 12.05 -18.26
C ASN A 277 -17.36 11.54 -18.06
N ASP A 278 -16.89 11.52 -16.81
CA ASP A 278 -15.54 11.09 -16.42
C ASP A 278 -14.38 11.90 -17.02
N VAL A 279 -14.66 13.09 -17.57
CA VAL A 279 -13.65 14.03 -18.07
C VAL A 279 -13.57 15.23 -17.16
N GLU A 280 -12.35 15.54 -16.70
CA GLU A 280 -12.07 16.72 -15.89
C GLU A 280 -12.34 18.00 -16.67
N GLU A 281 -13.04 18.95 -16.06
CA GLU A 281 -13.12 20.31 -16.60
C GLU A 281 -11.75 21.00 -16.53
N SER A 282 -11.49 21.88 -17.50
CA SER A 282 -10.19 22.56 -17.63
C SER A 282 -9.92 23.54 -16.49
N GLU A 283 -10.97 24.20 -15.99
CA GLU A 283 -10.85 25.21 -14.95
C GLU A 283 -10.92 24.59 -13.55
N GLY A 284 -10.02 25.03 -12.68
CA GLY A 284 -10.03 24.64 -11.28
C GLY A 284 -11.04 25.45 -10.47
N LEU A 285 -11.70 24.79 -9.52
CA LEU A 285 -12.63 25.41 -8.61
C LEU A 285 -11.91 26.30 -7.58
N PRO A 286 -12.38 27.54 -7.37
CA PRO A 286 -11.82 28.44 -6.37
C PRO A 286 -12.18 28.02 -4.93
N SER A 287 -13.30 27.31 -4.74
CA SER A 287 -13.79 26.79 -3.45
C SER A 287 -14.66 25.56 -3.66
N LEU A 288 -14.98 24.85 -2.56
CA LEU A 288 -15.96 23.78 -2.53
C LEU A 288 -17.15 24.22 -1.67
N ASP A 289 -18.31 24.43 -2.29
CA ASP A 289 -19.47 25.00 -1.60
C ASP A 289 -20.54 23.95 -1.25
N LYS A 290 -20.44 22.72 -1.80
CA LYS A 290 -21.42 21.64 -1.61
C LYS A 290 -20.76 20.26 -1.67
N PRO A 291 -21.40 19.22 -1.11
CA PRO A 291 -21.02 17.83 -1.35
C PRO A 291 -21.13 17.46 -2.83
N GLY A 292 -20.41 16.41 -3.24
CA GLY A 292 -20.44 15.92 -4.61
C GLY A 292 -19.18 15.14 -5.01
N TRP A 293 -19.07 14.90 -6.31
CA TRP A 293 -17.92 14.23 -6.92
C TRP A 293 -16.96 15.25 -7.52
N TYR A 294 -15.71 15.20 -7.07
CA TYR A 294 -14.62 16.05 -7.54
C TYR A 294 -13.41 15.23 -8.00
N SER A 295 -12.55 15.87 -8.79
CA SER A 295 -11.24 15.35 -9.18
C SER A 295 -10.11 16.20 -8.59
N GLN A 296 -8.98 15.57 -8.29
CA GLN A 296 -7.77 16.21 -7.74
C GLN A 296 -8.05 16.90 -6.39
N GLY A 297 -7.68 18.19 -6.28
CA GLY A 297 -7.90 19.00 -5.09
C GLY A 297 -6.87 18.85 -3.98
N ASN A 298 -7.24 19.42 -2.84
CA ASN A 298 -6.35 19.61 -1.70
C ASN A 298 -7.15 19.58 -0.38
N TRP A 299 -6.51 19.11 0.70
CA TRP A 299 -7.17 18.99 2.00
C TRP A 299 -7.63 20.33 2.59
N PRO A 300 -6.97 21.50 2.41
CA PRO A 300 -7.46 22.76 2.99
C PRO A 300 -8.83 23.17 2.43
N HIS A 301 -9.05 23.06 1.11
CA HIS A 301 -10.36 23.34 0.52
C HIS A 301 -11.42 22.32 0.96
N LEU A 302 -11.06 21.04 1.05
CA LEU A 302 -11.98 20.03 1.60
C LEU A 302 -12.34 20.38 3.05
N HIS A 303 -11.38 20.80 3.86
CA HIS A 303 -11.60 21.13 5.26
C HIS A 303 -12.59 22.29 5.45
N GLU A 304 -12.55 23.31 4.59
CA GLU A 304 -13.55 24.39 4.62
C GLU A 304 -14.96 23.87 4.28
N LEU A 305 -15.10 22.99 3.29
CA LEU A 305 -16.39 22.33 3.01
C LEU A 305 -16.86 21.51 4.22
N LEU A 306 -15.99 20.75 4.86
CA LEU A 306 -16.31 19.93 6.03
C LEU A 306 -16.80 20.77 7.22
N LYS A 307 -16.24 21.98 7.42
CA LYS A 307 -16.74 22.92 8.44
C LYS A 307 -18.19 23.30 8.18
N THR A 308 -18.53 23.62 6.94
CA THR A 308 -19.89 23.96 6.54
C THR A 308 -20.83 22.76 6.69
N MET A 309 -20.42 21.57 6.25
CA MET A 309 -21.25 20.36 6.29
C MET A 309 -21.53 19.89 7.73
N THR A 310 -20.55 19.99 8.62
CA THR A 310 -20.69 19.53 10.01
C THR A 310 -21.18 20.61 10.96
N GLY A 311 -21.15 21.89 10.54
CA GLY A 311 -21.44 23.04 11.40
C GLY A 311 -20.41 23.25 12.51
N LYS A 312 -19.22 22.65 12.40
CA LYS A 312 -18.15 22.69 13.41
C LYS A 312 -16.94 23.47 12.87
N PRO A 313 -16.33 24.33 13.70
CA PRO A 313 -15.13 25.05 13.28
C PRO A 313 -13.93 24.13 13.09
N GLU A 314 -13.86 23.03 13.83
CA GLU A 314 -12.78 22.04 13.75
C GLU A 314 -13.39 20.63 13.73
N PRO A 315 -13.85 20.15 12.56
CA PRO A 315 -14.43 18.81 12.43
C PRO A 315 -13.37 17.74 12.69
N LYS A 316 -13.68 16.74 13.51
CA LYS A 316 -12.79 15.62 13.76
C LYS A 316 -12.87 14.61 12.62
N VAL A 317 -11.75 14.35 11.95
CA VAL A 317 -11.68 13.44 10.81
C VAL A 317 -10.90 12.19 11.20
N VAL A 318 -11.39 11.03 10.79
CA VAL A 318 -10.60 9.79 10.69
C VAL A 318 -10.47 9.36 9.24
N TYR A 319 -9.28 8.91 8.84
CA TYR A 319 -9.02 8.40 7.49
C TYR A 319 -8.45 6.98 7.51
N PHE A 320 -9.08 6.10 6.71
CA PHE A 320 -8.66 4.73 6.48
C PHE A 320 -7.83 4.66 5.19
N GLY A 321 -6.69 4.00 5.23
CA GLY A 321 -5.80 3.84 4.07
C GLY A 321 -4.78 2.72 4.29
N ASP A 322 -4.15 2.23 3.23
CA ASP A 322 -3.18 1.13 3.26
C ASP A 322 -1.74 1.60 3.03
N SER A 323 -1.54 2.78 2.44
CA SER A 323 -0.20 3.29 2.10
C SER A 323 0.32 4.23 3.19
N MET A 324 1.51 3.91 3.71
CA MET A 324 2.20 4.81 4.64
C MET A 324 2.52 6.15 4.00
N ARG A 325 2.96 6.14 2.74
CA ARG A 325 3.41 7.33 2.01
C ARG A 325 2.25 8.18 1.50
N SER A 326 1.19 7.54 1.00
CA SER A 326 0.09 8.23 0.33
C SER A 326 -1.02 8.63 1.29
N ASP A 327 -1.20 7.88 2.39
CA ASP A 327 -2.35 8.05 3.29
C ASP A 327 -1.91 8.41 4.72
N MET A 328 -1.20 7.51 5.41
CA MET A 328 -1.02 7.61 6.86
C MET A 328 -0.13 8.79 7.25
N PHE A 329 1.10 8.86 6.72
CA PHE A 329 2.01 9.98 6.94
C PHE A 329 1.37 11.33 6.59
N PRO A 330 0.83 11.53 5.38
CA PRO A 330 0.33 12.85 5.00
C PRO A 330 -0.98 13.24 5.72
N ALA A 331 -1.94 12.33 5.93
CA ALA A 331 -3.18 12.65 6.64
C ALA A 331 -2.92 13.03 8.11
N SER A 332 -2.05 12.29 8.80
CA SER A 332 -1.66 12.60 10.18
C SER A 332 -0.78 13.85 10.28
N THR A 333 0.11 14.08 9.31
CA THR A 333 1.09 15.16 9.38
C THR A 333 0.52 16.51 8.93
N PHE A 334 -0.17 16.55 7.78
CA PHE A 334 -0.70 17.79 7.22
C PHE A 334 -2.14 18.05 7.68
N GLY A 335 -3.01 17.03 7.60
CA GLY A 335 -4.41 17.14 7.98
C GLY A 335 -4.67 17.07 9.48
N LYS A 336 -3.73 16.53 10.27
CA LYS A 336 -3.90 16.21 11.71
C LYS A 336 -5.09 15.29 11.97
N TRP A 337 -5.40 14.42 11.02
CA TRP A 337 -6.49 13.46 11.12
C TRP A 337 -6.09 12.27 12.00
N GLU A 338 -7.08 11.64 12.66
CA GLU A 338 -6.89 10.28 13.18
C GLU A 338 -6.77 9.34 11.97
N THR A 339 -5.98 8.27 12.07
CA THR A 339 -5.63 7.41 10.94
C THR A 339 -5.76 5.95 11.31
N VAL A 340 -6.47 5.18 10.51
CA VAL A 340 -6.60 3.72 10.67
C VAL A 340 -5.91 3.06 9.50
N MET A 341 -4.80 2.38 9.77
CA MET A 341 -4.07 1.70 8.69
C MET A 341 -4.64 0.31 8.43
N ILE A 342 -4.86 0.02 7.16
CA ILE A 342 -5.15 -1.33 6.68
C ILE A 342 -3.83 -2.07 6.45
N VAL A 343 -3.64 -3.21 7.13
CA VAL A 343 -2.40 -3.99 7.13
C VAL A 343 -2.72 -5.46 6.92
N GLU A 344 -2.90 -5.88 5.66
CA GLU A 344 -3.21 -7.27 5.30
C GLU A 344 -2.16 -8.28 5.81
N GLU A 345 -0.92 -7.83 6.04
CA GLU A 345 0.16 -8.67 6.61
C GLU A 345 -0.16 -9.21 8.00
N MET A 346 -1.07 -8.58 8.73
CA MET A 346 -1.56 -9.08 10.02
C MET A 346 -2.18 -10.47 9.87
N GLU A 347 -2.94 -10.72 8.78
CA GLU A 347 -3.59 -12.01 8.54
C GLU A 347 -2.58 -13.11 8.25
N GLY A 348 -1.52 -12.78 7.51
CA GLY A 348 -0.37 -13.65 7.27
C GLY A 348 0.38 -14.04 8.56
N GLU A 349 0.26 -13.21 9.60
CA GLU A 349 0.89 -13.40 10.91
C GLU A 349 -0.08 -13.82 12.01
N GLY A 350 -1.05 -14.67 11.63
CA GLY A 350 -1.90 -15.42 12.56
C GLY A 350 -3.13 -14.68 13.04
N VAL A 351 -3.36 -13.44 12.60
CA VAL A 351 -4.63 -12.74 12.86
C VAL A 351 -5.71 -13.39 12.00
N GLN A 352 -6.75 -13.93 12.63
CA GLN A 352 -7.81 -14.60 11.89
C GLN A 352 -8.66 -13.58 11.13
N TRP A 353 -9.15 -14.00 9.96
CA TRP A 353 -10.16 -13.25 9.22
C TRP A 353 -11.42 -13.08 10.05
N SER A 354 -12.07 -11.93 9.90
CA SER A 354 -13.38 -11.71 10.48
C SER A 354 -14.42 -12.62 9.83
N ASP A 355 -15.50 -12.91 10.57
CA ASP A 355 -16.57 -13.75 10.02
C ASP A 355 -17.24 -13.08 8.81
N ALA A 356 -17.30 -11.75 8.78
CA ALA A 356 -17.74 -10.97 7.61
C ALA A 356 -16.84 -11.17 6.38
N ALA A 357 -15.52 -11.29 6.56
CA ALA A 357 -14.61 -11.59 5.45
C ALA A 357 -14.77 -13.04 4.94
N LYS A 358 -14.97 -14.01 5.86
CA LYS A 358 -15.15 -15.43 5.50
C LYS A 358 -16.45 -15.69 4.74
N THR A 359 -17.56 -15.07 5.15
CA THR A 359 -18.85 -15.24 4.48
C THR A 359 -18.79 -14.70 3.06
N ASN A 360 -18.11 -13.56 2.87
CA ASN A 360 -17.96 -12.93 1.58
C ASN A 360 -17.17 -13.79 0.58
N GLU A 361 -16.10 -14.47 1.01
CA GLU A 361 -15.43 -15.46 0.15
C GLU A 361 -16.32 -16.65 -0.20
N ALA A 362 -17.15 -17.11 0.74
CA ALA A 362 -18.04 -18.26 0.51
C ALA A 362 -19.20 -17.96 -0.45
N HIS A 363 -19.56 -16.68 -0.65
CA HIS A 363 -20.59 -16.25 -1.59
C HIS A 363 -20.10 -16.15 -3.05
N VAL A 364 -18.78 -16.28 -3.29
CA VAL A 364 -18.26 -16.56 -4.62
C VAL A 364 -18.61 -18.03 -4.94
N GLU A 365 -19.55 -18.24 -5.87
CA GLU A 365 -20.14 -19.56 -6.21
C GLU A 365 -19.13 -20.73 -6.19
N PRO A 366 -19.53 -21.94 -5.77
CA PRO A 366 -18.68 -23.12 -5.89
C PRO A 366 -18.29 -23.29 -7.36
N GLN A 367 -17.01 -23.05 -7.65
CA GLN A 367 -16.40 -22.99 -8.97
C GLN A 367 -16.78 -24.18 -9.87
N GLU A 368 -17.91 -24.08 -10.58
CA GLU A 368 -18.16 -24.93 -11.74
C GLU A 368 -17.13 -24.54 -12.80
N LYS A 369 -16.13 -25.41 -12.93
CA LYS A 369 -14.95 -25.29 -13.81
C LYS A 369 -13.98 -24.19 -13.39
N LYS A 370 -13.36 -24.37 -12.22
CA LYS A 370 -11.93 -24.05 -12.03
C LYS A 370 -11.16 -24.68 -13.20
N GLY A 371 -10.92 -23.93 -14.27
CA GLY A 371 -10.16 -24.41 -15.41
C GLY A 371 -8.71 -24.55 -14.98
N LYS A 372 -8.31 -25.72 -14.45
CA LYS A 372 -6.91 -26.21 -14.29
C LYS A 372 -5.82 -25.19 -13.90
N PHE A 373 -6.13 -24.08 -13.25
CA PHE A 373 -5.18 -23.29 -12.50
C PHE A 373 -5.28 -23.78 -11.06
N GLU A 374 -4.62 -24.93 -10.83
CA GLU A 374 -4.31 -25.43 -9.50
C GLU A 374 -3.70 -24.28 -8.68
N ASP A 375 -3.94 -24.27 -7.36
CA ASP A 375 -3.20 -23.43 -6.43
C ASP A 375 -1.72 -23.82 -6.55
N GLN A 376 -0.99 -23.15 -7.45
CA GLN A 376 0.38 -23.52 -7.87
C GLN A 376 1.42 -23.37 -6.75
N GLY A 377 1.01 -23.28 -5.47
CA GLY A 377 1.92 -23.08 -4.34
C GLY A 377 2.46 -21.64 -4.23
N MET A 378 1.94 -20.69 -5.00
CA MET A 378 2.28 -19.27 -4.84
C MET A 378 1.76 -18.79 -3.48
N LYS A 379 2.68 -18.28 -2.67
CA LYS A 379 2.37 -17.62 -1.40
C LYS A 379 1.75 -16.25 -1.66
N ALA A 380 0.79 -15.83 -0.83
CA ALA A 380 0.25 -14.48 -0.93
C ALA A 380 1.35 -13.46 -0.52
N PRO A 381 1.50 -12.33 -1.23
CA PRO A 381 2.49 -11.30 -0.87
C PRO A 381 2.32 -10.69 0.52
N SER A 382 1.14 -10.82 1.14
CA SER A 382 0.86 -10.41 2.52
C SER A 382 1.33 -11.44 3.56
N ALA A 383 1.69 -12.66 3.16
CA ALA A 383 2.16 -13.67 4.10
C ALA A 383 3.65 -13.45 4.46
N PRO A 384 4.11 -13.94 5.62
CA PRO A 384 5.53 -13.88 6.00
C PRO A 384 6.40 -14.49 4.93
N SER A 385 7.52 -13.90 4.58
CA SER A 385 8.42 -14.46 3.56
C SER A 385 9.44 -15.39 4.20
N GLU A 386 9.81 -16.47 3.51
CA GLU A 386 10.94 -17.31 3.93
C GLU A 386 12.27 -16.55 3.76
N GLN A 387 12.38 -15.75 2.69
CA GLN A 387 13.55 -14.94 2.39
C GLN A 387 13.64 -13.66 3.23
N TRP A 388 12.53 -12.95 3.37
CA TRP A 388 12.46 -11.63 4.02
C TRP A 388 11.93 -11.67 5.45
N GLY A 389 11.44 -12.81 5.94
CA GLY A 389 10.91 -12.94 7.30
C GLY A 389 9.57 -12.22 7.52
N SER A 390 9.37 -11.71 8.74
CA SER A 390 8.14 -11.03 9.16
C SER A 390 8.07 -9.58 8.69
N TYR A 391 6.87 -9.08 8.40
CA TYR A 391 6.67 -7.66 8.06
C TYR A 391 6.94 -6.72 9.26
N PHE A 392 6.68 -7.20 10.48
CA PHE A 392 6.69 -6.34 11.67
C PHE A 392 8.02 -6.35 12.43
N VAL A 393 8.71 -7.48 12.46
CA VAL A 393 9.98 -7.65 13.19
C VAL A 393 10.99 -8.44 12.37
N ASP A 394 12.26 -8.26 12.67
CA ASP A 394 13.30 -9.15 12.17
C ASP A 394 14.44 -9.29 13.18
N ALA A 395 15.24 -10.31 12.95
CA ALA A 395 16.46 -10.56 13.68
C ALA A 395 17.60 -9.63 13.23
N HIS A 396 18.40 -9.19 14.20
CA HIS A 396 19.67 -8.53 13.99
C HIS A 396 20.77 -9.26 14.74
N LYS A 397 21.78 -9.75 14.00
CA LYS A 397 23.01 -10.32 14.55
C LYS A 397 24.14 -9.28 14.52
N THR A 398 24.69 -8.96 15.68
CA THR A 398 25.86 -8.09 15.80
C THR A 398 27.12 -8.95 15.65
N ASP A 399 28.15 -8.43 14.98
CA ASP A 399 29.38 -9.19 14.76
C ASP A 399 30.08 -9.49 16.10
N GLY A 400 30.34 -10.77 16.38
CA GLY A 400 30.97 -11.23 17.62
C GLY A 400 30.04 -11.47 18.82
N ASP A 401 28.71 -11.35 18.67
CA ASP A 401 27.73 -11.65 19.71
C ASP A 401 26.81 -12.82 19.26
N ASP A 402 26.71 -13.87 20.07
CA ASP A 402 25.85 -15.02 19.76
C ASP A 402 24.35 -14.71 20.01
N GLU A 403 24.03 -13.55 20.61
CA GLU A 403 22.67 -13.12 20.91
C GLU A 403 22.01 -12.39 19.73
N GLU A 404 20.95 -13.00 19.20
CA GLU A 404 20.12 -12.44 18.14
C GLU A 404 19.06 -11.48 18.72
N SER A 405 19.23 -10.18 18.53
CA SER A 405 18.28 -9.17 18.99
C SER A 405 17.14 -8.97 17.98
N GLN A 406 15.88 -9.01 18.44
CA GLN A 406 14.72 -8.74 17.60
C GLN A 406 14.46 -7.23 17.50
N LYS A 407 14.55 -6.67 16.28
CA LYS A 407 14.26 -5.26 15.99
C LYS A 407 12.88 -5.09 15.36
N LEU A 408 12.25 -3.93 15.57
CA LEU A 408 11.10 -3.52 14.77
C LEU A 408 11.59 -3.16 13.36
N THR A 409 10.83 -3.56 12.34
CA THR A 409 11.05 -3.07 10.98
C THR A 409 10.70 -1.59 10.89
N TRP A 410 11.28 -0.88 9.92
CA TRP A 410 10.94 0.51 9.66
C TRP A 410 9.45 0.69 9.32
N CYS A 411 8.86 -0.27 8.60
CA CYS A 411 7.44 -0.28 8.30
C CYS A 411 6.60 -0.36 9.58
N CYS A 412 6.93 -1.28 10.51
CA CYS A 412 6.24 -1.39 11.80
C CYS A 412 6.36 -0.12 12.63
N HIS A 413 7.57 0.46 12.71
CA HIS A 413 7.79 1.71 13.41
C HIS A 413 6.95 2.85 12.83
N SER A 414 6.87 2.92 11.50
CA SER A 414 6.11 3.97 10.81
C SER A 414 4.60 3.81 11.05
N ILE A 415 4.07 2.59 11.12
CA ILE A 415 2.69 2.31 11.57
C ILE A 415 2.46 2.92 12.96
N HIS A 416 3.32 2.60 13.93
CA HIS A 416 3.16 3.10 15.32
C HIS A 416 3.24 4.63 15.41
N LYS A 417 3.99 5.26 14.51
CA LYS A 417 4.25 6.70 14.50
C LYS A 417 3.14 7.52 13.83
N TYR A 418 2.57 7.02 12.74
CA TYR A 418 1.65 7.80 11.88
C TYR A 418 0.21 7.26 11.85
N SER A 419 -0.06 6.14 12.53
CA SER A 419 -1.40 5.57 12.65
C SER A 419 -1.93 5.70 14.07
N THR A 420 -3.23 5.90 14.21
CA THR A 420 -3.95 5.79 15.49
C THR A 420 -4.09 4.33 15.90
N MET A 421 -4.44 3.46 14.95
CA MET A 421 -4.54 2.01 15.12
C MET A 421 -4.35 1.30 13.77
N ALA A 422 -4.17 -0.02 13.79
CA ALA A 422 -4.07 -0.86 12.61
C ALA A 422 -5.06 -2.05 12.67
N ILE A 423 -5.65 -2.36 11.51
CA ILE A 423 -6.57 -3.49 11.30
C ILE A 423 -6.19 -4.22 10.01
N PRO A 424 -6.47 -5.52 9.86
CA PRO A 424 -6.16 -6.23 8.62
C PRO A 424 -7.08 -5.82 7.47
N SER A 425 -8.30 -5.39 7.78
CA SER A 425 -9.35 -5.08 6.81
C SER A 425 -10.49 -4.31 7.47
N VAL A 426 -11.30 -3.58 6.70
CA VAL A 426 -12.48 -2.87 7.21
C VAL A 426 -13.54 -3.85 7.75
N GLU A 427 -13.62 -5.05 7.20
CA GLU A 427 -14.48 -6.14 7.67
C GLU A 427 -14.17 -6.55 9.12
N SER A 428 -12.99 -6.22 9.64
CA SER A 428 -12.63 -6.53 11.02
C SER A 428 -13.40 -5.71 12.04
N ILE A 429 -13.93 -4.55 11.65
CA ILE A 429 -14.61 -3.62 12.56
C ILE A 429 -16.05 -3.30 12.15
N ALA A 430 -16.50 -3.75 10.97
CA ALA A 430 -17.80 -3.39 10.41
C ALA A 430 -19.00 -3.82 11.27
N ASP A 431 -18.88 -4.92 12.03
CA ASP A 431 -19.92 -5.40 12.94
C ASP A 431 -19.90 -4.74 14.34
N LEU A 432 -18.94 -3.84 14.60
CA LEU A 432 -18.80 -3.18 15.89
C LEU A 432 -19.63 -1.89 15.96
N PRO A 433 -20.15 -1.53 17.15
CA PRO A 433 -20.84 -0.26 17.32
C PRO A 433 -19.86 0.91 17.18
N LEU A 434 -20.35 2.06 16.71
CA LEU A 434 -19.49 3.23 16.46
C LEU A 434 -18.81 3.77 17.74
N ASP A 435 -19.38 3.52 18.92
CA ASP A 435 -18.81 3.91 20.22
C ASP A 435 -17.83 2.88 20.82
N TYR A 436 -17.49 1.83 20.05
CA TYR A 436 -16.47 0.87 20.46
C TYR A 436 -15.13 1.54 20.71
N LYS A 437 -14.49 1.18 21.82
CA LYS A 437 -13.22 1.77 22.28
C LYS A 437 -12.03 0.93 21.84
N PHE A 438 -11.40 1.32 20.75
CA PHE A 438 -10.18 0.70 20.27
C PHE A 438 -8.96 1.21 21.05
N PRO A 439 -8.04 0.35 21.49
CA PRO A 439 -6.76 0.81 22.00
C PRO A 439 -5.99 1.50 20.87
N ARG A 440 -5.33 2.63 21.16
CA ARG A 440 -4.50 3.34 20.17
C ARG A 440 -3.00 3.10 20.37
N PHE A 441 -2.23 3.26 19.30
CA PHE A 441 -0.77 3.33 19.37
C PHE A 441 -0.32 4.46 20.29
N SER A 442 0.74 4.22 21.05
CA SER A 442 1.33 5.21 21.95
C SER A 442 2.77 4.83 22.29
N PRO A 443 3.72 5.79 22.29
CA PRO A 443 5.11 5.53 22.70
C PRO A 443 5.26 4.99 24.13
N ASN A 444 4.25 5.24 24.98
CA ASN A 444 4.26 4.84 26.39
C ASN A 444 3.59 3.47 26.63
N LYS A 445 3.09 2.81 25.58
CA LYS A 445 2.43 1.51 25.66
C LYS A 445 3.27 0.44 24.97
N PRO A 446 3.09 -0.85 25.31
CA PRO A 446 3.77 -1.94 24.61
C PRO A 446 3.54 -1.85 23.10
N CYS A 447 4.53 -2.23 22.30
CA CYS A 447 4.46 -2.25 20.83
C CYS A 447 3.37 -3.18 20.26
N THR A 448 2.71 -3.97 21.10
CA THR A 448 1.55 -4.80 20.78
C THR A 448 0.21 -4.06 20.94
N THR A 449 0.19 -2.85 21.51
CA THR A 449 -1.04 -2.05 21.63
C THR A 449 -1.34 -1.33 20.34
N GLY A 450 -2.61 -1.13 19.99
CA GLY A 450 -3.02 -0.39 18.78
C GLY A 450 -3.39 -1.28 17.59
N TYR A 451 -3.25 -2.60 17.73
CA TYR A 451 -3.69 -3.58 16.75
C TYR A 451 -5.07 -4.14 17.12
N TYR A 452 -5.95 -4.27 16.14
CA TYR A 452 -7.25 -4.92 16.29
C TYR A 452 -7.49 -5.91 15.14
N PRO A 453 -8.10 -7.10 15.38
CA PRO A 453 -8.65 -7.59 16.65
C PRO A 453 -7.59 -8.02 17.67
N ARG A 454 -6.36 -8.27 17.21
CA ARG A 454 -5.21 -8.58 18.06
C ARG A 454 -3.89 -8.26 17.33
N PRO A 455 -2.74 -8.28 18.03
CA PRO A 455 -1.44 -8.04 17.42
C PRO A 455 -0.95 -9.23 16.57
N PRO A 456 -0.12 -8.99 15.55
CA PRO A 456 0.63 -10.02 14.81
C PRO A 456 1.44 -10.95 15.71
N ASP A 457 1.56 -12.22 15.32
CA ASP A 457 2.26 -13.23 16.12
C ASP A 457 3.74 -12.93 16.33
N SER A 458 4.40 -12.31 15.35
CA SER A 458 5.82 -11.96 15.48
C SER A 458 6.06 -10.91 16.56
N LEU A 459 5.19 -9.91 16.68
CA LEU A 459 5.24 -8.89 17.73
C LEU A 459 4.96 -9.49 19.10
N LEU A 460 4.01 -10.43 19.19
CA LEU A 460 3.75 -11.17 20.43
C LEU A 460 4.97 -11.98 20.88
N ARG A 461 5.61 -12.71 19.96
CA ARG A 461 6.84 -13.48 20.25
C ARG A 461 7.97 -12.57 20.72
N LYS A 462 8.21 -11.44 20.04
CA LYS A 462 9.21 -10.43 20.44
C LYS A 462 8.94 -9.89 21.85
N CYS A 463 7.67 -9.66 22.20
CA CYS A 463 7.33 -9.17 23.54
C CYS A 463 7.56 -10.23 24.62
N GLN A 464 7.33 -11.51 24.32
CA GLN A 464 7.57 -12.62 25.25
C GLN A 464 9.07 -12.81 25.51
N SER A 465 9.91 -12.72 24.48
CA SER A 465 11.37 -12.87 24.61
C SER A 465 12.04 -11.73 25.39
N GLN A 466 11.37 -10.59 25.57
CA GLN A 466 11.87 -9.48 26.40
C GLN A 466 11.49 -9.61 27.88
N LEU A 467 10.57 -10.53 28.22
CA LEU A 467 10.09 -10.79 29.58
C LEU A 467 10.73 -12.03 30.22
N SER A 468 11.32 -12.90 29.40
CA SER A 468 12.17 -14.04 29.78
C SER A 468 13.61 -13.61 29.95
#